data_AF-A0A6I1VQT1-F1
#
_entry.id   AF-A0A6I1VQT1-F1
#
_cell.length_a   1.000
_cell.length_b   1.000
_cell.length_c   1.000
_cell.angle_alpha   90.00
_cell.angle_beta   90.00
_cell.angle_gamma   90.00
#
_symmetry.space_group_name_H-M   'P 1'
#
loop_
_entity.id
_entity.type
_entity.pdbx_description
1 polymer ?
#
loop_
_entity_poly.entity_id
_entity_poly.type
_entity_poly.pdbx_seq_one_letter_code
_entity_poly.pdbx_strand_id
1 'polypeptide(L)'
;MTRTQFLAQPEVGAFLNWLAANLPTLTFTLRFKSSKFVPGGLMADVQGIEQVLEHYRWKATWQDANQSPVDSQTWADTQRSLGQLREWLTSAVNQGDETQALQACLQILRWGGVRGAIPFLHRLAAQGELSSYLKKMAGLMSLDGSSDLNELDASSVERFDAGLTKVHALLDASGSPIYDSRVGAAIGMLYSLFRQQWAGGGKPLLAFPSGAARGSQIRNPGAFVNGLAAPQFSSISYESWARWQVRLGWIIQALLQRTDWFAGQGALPARCHAFEACLFMLGYDLQCFGVPLAADSEAAGAANDAKSRERAGTGWVPTGHPFSQVLQDYLTFRLSGALDSKANFVAWQVANPRNEQPPTRATAMGYCFAFSIQEFDLFERPLAALEQIVRGGQDGLRAALATPTLEPFTLGDERVHVCLVDVLITGNAYLRAKTDQARVAYVLSAGYAGTENAARTLLAVGRNVGKHFGLLDAQHLPTTLFEQFFCGCAVDA
;
A
#
# COMPACT_ATOMS: atom_id res chain seq x y z
N MET A 1 -12.64 21.63 -9.47
CA MET A 1 -11.60 21.67 -10.51
C MET A 1 -11.84 20.59 -11.55
N THR A 2 -12.06 21.00 -12.81
CA THR A 2 -12.20 20.11 -13.97
C THR A 2 -10.84 19.78 -14.61
N ARG A 3 -10.80 18.81 -15.53
CA ARG A 3 -9.59 18.45 -16.31
C ARG A 3 -8.96 19.67 -17.01
N THR A 4 -9.77 20.44 -17.73
CA THR A 4 -9.32 21.62 -18.47
C THR A 4 -8.70 22.66 -17.55
N GLN A 5 -9.34 22.94 -16.40
CA GLN A 5 -8.81 23.87 -15.40
C GLN A 5 -7.48 23.35 -14.81
N PHE A 6 -7.41 22.06 -14.51
CA PHE A 6 -6.21 21.45 -13.94
C PHE A 6 -5.02 21.54 -14.90
N LEU A 7 -5.21 21.16 -16.17
CA LEU A 7 -4.16 21.15 -17.19
C LEU A 7 -3.76 22.55 -17.66
N ALA A 8 -4.63 23.55 -17.50
CA ALA A 8 -4.34 24.95 -17.82
C ALA A 8 -3.40 25.63 -16.79
N GLN A 9 -3.16 25.02 -15.64
CA GLN A 9 -2.24 25.56 -14.64
C GLN A 9 -0.82 25.60 -15.21
N PRO A 10 -0.09 26.74 -15.11
CA PRO A 10 1.23 26.88 -15.70
C PRO A 10 2.18 25.76 -15.28
N GLU A 11 2.20 25.43 -13.98
CA GLU A 11 3.04 24.37 -13.40
C GLU A 11 2.78 22.99 -13.99
N VAL A 12 1.52 22.62 -14.19
CA VAL A 12 1.17 21.34 -14.83
C VAL A 12 1.58 21.36 -16.30
N GLY A 13 1.31 22.46 -17.00
CA GLY A 13 1.64 22.60 -18.43
C GLY A 13 3.13 22.43 -18.72
N ALA A 14 4.00 23.09 -17.95
CA ALA A 14 5.43 22.93 -18.17
C ALA A 14 6.04 21.70 -17.48
N PHE A 15 5.36 21.06 -16.51
CA PHE A 15 5.71 19.69 -16.10
C PHE A 15 5.49 18.70 -17.25
N LEU A 16 4.38 18.79 -17.98
CA LEU A 16 4.13 17.97 -19.17
C LEU A 16 5.21 18.17 -20.24
N ASN A 17 5.60 19.42 -20.50
CA ASN A 17 6.66 19.73 -21.45
C ASN A 17 8.02 19.16 -20.99
N TRP A 18 8.31 19.27 -19.69
CA TRP A 18 9.52 18.70 -19.11
C TRP A 18 9.54 17.17 -19.25
N LEU A 19 8.43 16.49 -18.94
CA LEU A 19 8.31 15.04 -19.10
C LEU A 19 8.55 14.64 -20.57
N ALA A 20 7.89 15.30 -21.52
CA ALA A 20 8.05 15.03 -22.95
C ALA A 20 9.49 15.19 -23.44
N ALA A 21 10.22 16.19 -22.94
CA ALA A 21 11.60 16.46 -23.34
C ALA A 21 12.63 15.55 -22.65
N ASN A 22 12.41 15.15 -21.40
CA ASN A 22 13.43 14.49 -20.58
C ASN A 22 13.24 12.96 -20.49
N LEU A 23 12.01 12.46 -20.47
CA LEU A 23 11.79 11.01 -20.31
C LEU A 23 12.43 10.14 -21.39
N PRO A 24 12.61 10.56 -22.67
CA PRO A 24 13.35 9.78 -23.67
C PRO A 24 14.86 9.69 -23.42
N THR A 25 15.43 10.66 -22.71
CA THR A 25 16.90 10.78 -22.55
C THR A 25 17.39 10.38 -21.17
N LEU A 26 16.52 10.40 -20.16
CA LEU A 26 16.82 9.91 -18.81
C LEU A 26 17.27 8.45 -18.85
N THR A 27 18.29 8.15 -18.06
CA THR A 27 18.78 6.80 -17.84
C THR A 27 18.27 6.27 -16.51
N PHE A 28 17.99 4.96 -16.46
CA PHE A 28 17.51 4.29 -15.27
C PHE A 28 18.31 3.01 -15.00
N THR A 29 18.68 2.85 -13.73
CA THR A 29 19.49 1.74 -13.23
C THR A 29 18.58 0.78 -12.47
N LEU A 30 17.89 -0.12 -13.18
CA LEU A 30 16.93 -1.05 -12.58
C LEU A 30 17.69 -2.13 -11.80
N ARG A 31 17.44 -2.23 -10.49
CA ARG A 31 18.10 -3.18 -9.56
C ARG A 31 17.08 -3.82 -8.62
N PHE A 32 16.51 -4.94 -9.04
CA PHE A 32 15.55 -5.71 -8.25
C PHE A 32 16.23 -6.93 -7.64
N LYS A 33 16.07 -7.10 -6.33
CA LYS A 33 16.52 -8.31 -5.65
C LYS A 33 15.64 -9.49 -6.08
N SER A 34 16.23 -10.68 -6.11
CA SER A 34 15.46 -11.89 -6.35
C SER A 34 14.43 -12.07 -5.24
N SER A 35 13.17 -12.19 -5.64
CA SER A 35 12.05 -12.42 -4.73
C SER A 35 11.00 -13.30 -5.41
N LYS A 36 9.94 -13.66 -4.69
CA LYS A 36 8.80 -14.35 -5.30
C LYS A 36 8.09 -13.49 -6.37
N PHE A 37 8.17 -12.17 -6.25
CA PHE A 37 7.61 -11.22 -7.21
C PHE A 37 8.55 -10.96 -8.38
N VAL A 38 9.86 -11.07 -8.19
CA VAL A 38 10.84 -10.96 -9.28
C VAL A 38 11.77 -12.16 -9.23
N PRO A 39 11.33 -13.35 -9.68
CA PRO A 39 12.16 -14.55 -9.66
C PRO A 39 13.47 -14.33 -10.43
N GLY A 40 14.60 -14.59 -9.77
CA GLY A 40 15.94 -14.36 -10.33
C GLY A 40 16.41 -12.90 -10.30
N GLY A 41 15.58 -11.97 -9.81
CA GLY A 41 15.90 -10.54 -9.77
C GLY A 41 15.88 -9.88 -11.16
N LEU A 42 16.32 -8.62 -11.19
CA LEU A 42 16.51 -7.83 -12.42
C LEU A 42 17.70 -6.88 -12.23
N MET A 43 18.63 -6.90 -13.18
CA MET A 43 19.67 -5.88 -13.30
C MET A 43 19.71 -5.42 -14.76
N ALA A 44 19.35 -4.16 -15.00
CA ALA A 44 19.36 -3.57 -16.33
C ALA A 44 19.63 -2.07 -16.23
N ASP A 45 20.37 -1.55 -17.21
CA ASP A 45 20.54 -0.11 -17.42
C ASP A 45 19.82 0.23 -18.72
N VAL A 46 18.90 1.18 -18.64
CA VAL A 46 18.02 1.53 -19.76
C VAL A 46 18.04 3.04 -19.99
N GLN A 47 17.77 3.44 -21.23
CA GLN A 47 17.59 4.84 -21.58
C GLN A 47 16.19 5.05 -22.15
N GLY A 48 15.48 6.02 -21.60
CA GLY A 48 14.12 6.31 -22.01
C GLY A 48 13.07 5.50 -21.25
N ILE A 49 11.90 6.10 -21.03
CA ILE A 49 10.82 5.44 -20.29
C ILE A 49 10.23 4.22 -21.03
N GLU A 50 10.28 4.18 -22.36
CA GLU A 50 9.73 3.06 -23.14
C GLU A 50 10.57 1.77 -22.97
N GLN A 51 11.90 1.87 -22.86
CA GLN A 51 12.77 0.72 -22.62
C GLN A 51 12.53 0.09 -21.25
N VAL A 52 12.03 0.84 -20.26
CA VAL A 52 11.66 0.27 -18.94
C VAL A 52 10.59 -0.83 -19.11
N LEU A 53 9.67 -0.66 -20.05
CA LEU A 53 8.58 -1.61 -20.28
C LEU A 53 9.08 -2.97 -20.78
N GLU A 54 10.12 -2.96 -21.62
CA GLU A 54 10.76 -4.18 -22.16
C GLU A 54 11.35 -5.05 -21.04
N HIS A 55 11.70 -4.42 -19.91
CA HIS A 55 12.22 -5.07 -18.72
C HIS A 55 11.17 -5.32 -17.63
N TYR A 56 9.88 -5.05 -17.90
CA TYR A 56 8.82 -5.28 -16.93
C TYR A 56 8.83 -6.73 -16.46
N ARG A 57 8.97 -6.91 -15.14
CA ARG A 57 8.98 -8.22 -14.49
C ARG A 57 8.36 -8.12 -13.11
N TRP A 58 7.14 -8.63 -12.99
CA TRP A 58 6.46 -8.75 -11.71
C TRP A 58 5.50 -9.93 -11.71
N LYS A 59 5.87 -10.97 -10.95
CA LYS A 59 5.08 -12.17 -10.78
C LYS A 59 3.85 -11.88 -9.90
N ALA A 60 2.68 -12.19 -10.43
CA ALA A 60 1.42 -12.20 -9.71
C ALA A 60 0.61 -13.44 -10.12
N THR A 61 -0.28 -13.88 -9.23
CA THR A 61 -1.14 -15.04 -9.44
C THR A 61 -2.55 -14.71 -8.98
N TRP A 62 -3.55 -15.15 -9.73
CA TRP A 62 -4.97 -15.01 -9.39
C TRP A 62 -5.76 -16.22 -9.92
N GLN A 63 -7.06 -16.27 -9.68
CA GLN A 63 -7.94 -17.33 -10.18
C GLN A 63 -8.98 -16.75 -11.13
N ASP A 64 -9.15 -17.38 -12.30
CA ASP A 64 -10.17 -16.97 -13.26
C ASP A 64 -11.60 -17.30 -12.78
N ALA A 65 -12.60 -16.95 -13.60
CA ALA A 65 -14.01 -17.22 -13.28
C ALA A 65 -14.32 -18.72 -13.12
N ASN A 66 -13.46 -19.62 -13.63
CA ASN A 66 -13.56 -21.07 -13.47
C ASN A 66 -12.69 -21.59 -12.31
N GLN A 67 -12.16 -20.69 -11.47
CA GLN A 67 -11.25 -21.00 -10.37
C GLN A 67 -9.91 -21.60 -10.81
N SER A 68 -9.53 -21.45 -12.08
CA SER A 68 -8.25 -21.91 -12.60
C SER A 68 -7.15 -20.89 -12.29
N PRO A 69 -5.96 -21.32 -11.84
CA PRO A 69 -4.87 -20.40 -11.54
C PRO A 69 -4.34 -19.75 -12.83
N VAL A 70 -4.14 -18.43 -12.78
CA VAL A 70 -3.53 -17.62 -13.83
C VAL A 70 -2.31 -16.91 -13.26
N ASP A 71 -1.17 -17.12 -13.89
CA ASP A 71 0.09 -16.46 -13.56
C ASP A 71 0.38 -15.33 -14.56
N SER A 72 0.90 -14.21 -14.06
CA SER A 72 1.47 -13.13 -14.87
C SER A 72 2.88 -12.82 -14.38
N GLN A 73 3.84 -12.60 -15.28
CA GLN A 73 5.19 -12.19 -14.91
C GLN A 73 5.76 -11.12 -15.84
N THR A 74 5.58 -11.28 -17.16
CA THR A 74 6.01 -10.31 -18.16
C THR A 74 4.93 -9.26 -18.40
N TRP A 75 5.28 -8.17 -19.10
CA TRP A 75 4.27 -7.17 -19.49
C TRP A 75 3.12 -7.78 -20.29
N ALA A 76 3.42 -8.65 -21.25
CA ALA A 76 2.39 -9.31 -22.07
C ALA A 76 1.43 -10.16 -21.23
N ASP A 77 1.94 -10.86 -20.21
CA ASP A 77 1.09 -11.66 -19.32
C ASP A 77 0.27 -10.79 -18.37
N THR A 78 0.87 -9.69 -17.90
CA THR A 78 0.17 -8.69 -17.08
C THR A 78 -0.96 -8.05 -17.88
N GLN A 79 -0.73 -7.63 -19.12
CA GLN A 79 -1.78 -7.09 -20.00
C GLN A 79 -2.93 -8.09 -20.19
N ARG A 80 -2.61 -9.37 -20.44
CA ARG A 80 -3.62 -10.43 -20.59
C ARG A 80 -4.44 -10.59 -19.31
N SER A 81 -3.78 -10.65 -18.16
CA SER A 81 -4.46 -10.80 -16.86
C SER A 81 -5.35 -9.62 -16.53
N LEU A 82 -4.85 -8.39 -16.74
CA LEU A 82 -5.64 -7.17 -16.53
C LEU A 82 -6.82 -7.09 -17.50
N GLY A 83 -6.67 -7.53 -18.75
CA GLY A 83 -7.76 -7.65 -19.70
C GLY A 83 -8.87 -8.58 -19.22
N GLN A 84 -8.53 -9.80 -18.79
CA GLN A 84 -9.49 -10.78 -18.29
C GLN A 84 -10.20 -10.29 -17.01
N LEU A 85 -9.46 -9.73 -16.06
CA LEU A 85 -10.01 -9.17 -14.83
C LEU A 85 -10.94 -7.98 -15.11
N ARG A 86 -10.57 -7.10 -16.05
CA ARG A 86 -11.38 -5.97 -16.51
C ARG A 86 -12.69 -6.45 -17.12
N GLU A 87 -12.63 -7.42 -18.03
CA GLU A 87 -13.82 -7.99 -18.69
C GLU A 87 -14.77 -8.62 -17.67
N TRP A 88 -14.24 -9.42 -16.75
CA TRP A 88 -15.03 -10.05 -15.69
C TRP A 88 -15.70 -9.01 -14.78
N LEU A 89 -14.93 -8.07 -14.22
CA LEU A 89 -15.45 -7.03 -13.35
C LEU A 89 -16.52 -6.18 -14.05
N THR A 90 -16.23 -5.72 -15.27
CA THR A 90 -17.13 -4.86 -16.04
C THR A 90 -18.45 -5.57 -16.33
N SER A 91 -18.38 -6.83 -16.75
CA SER A 91 -19.58 -7.64 -17.03
C SER A 91 -20.45 -7.82 -15.79
N ALA A 92 -19.84 -8.21 -14.66
CA ALA A 92 -20.55 -8.44 -13.40
C ALA A 92 -21.21 -7.15 -12.86
N VAL A 93 -20.46 -6.05 -12.83
CA VAL A 93 -20.95 -4.74 -12.38
C VAL A 93 -22.09 -4.25 -13.27
N ASN A 94 -21.98 -4.40 -14.60
CA ASN A 94 -23.04 -3.98 -15.53
C ASN A 94 -24.33 -4.76 -15.31
N GLN A 95 -24.24 -6.08 -15.09
CA GLN A 95 -25.38 -6.95 -14.79
C GLN A 95 -25.95 -6.77 -13.37
N GLY A 96 -25.22 -6.10 -12.47
CA GLY A 96 -25.61 -6.00 -11.06
C GLY A 96 -25.46 -7.31 -10.30
N ASP A 97 -24.57 -8.20 -10.77
CA ASP A 97 -24.27 -9.47 -10.09
C ASP A 97 -23.25 -9.22 -8.98
N GLU A 98 -23.77 -8.99 -7.77
CA GLU A 98 -22.98 -8.71 -6.57
C GLU A 98 -21.98 -9.83 -6.23
N THR A 99 -22.33 -11.08 -6.53
CA THR A 99 -21.46 -12.22 -6.23
C THR A 99 -20.28 -12.24 -7.17
N GLN A 100 -20.53 -12.09 -8.48
CA GLN A 100 -19.47 -12.04 -9.49
C GLN A 100 -18.63 -10.77 -9.38
N ALA A 101 -19.25 -9.62 -9.06
CA ALA A 101 -18.53 -8.37 -8.85
C ALA A 101 -17.59 -8.47 -7.65
N LEU A 102 -18.05 -9.06 -6.55
CA LEU A 102 -17.22 -9.35 -5.39
C LEU A 102 -16.07 -10.28 -5.76
N GLN A 103 -16.34 -11.41 -6.43
CA GLN A 103 -15.30 -12.36 -6.82
C GLN A 103 -14.25 -11.70 -7.71
N ALA A 104 -14.66 -10.96 -8.74
CA ALA A 104 -13.74 -10.22 -9.61
C ALA A 104 -12.87 -9.23 -8.80
N CYS A 105 -13.48 -8.44 -7.90
CA CYS A 105 -12.74 -7.55 -7.01
C CYS A 105 -11.72 -8.29 -6.14
N LEU A 106 -12.10 -9.42 -5.52
CA LEU A 106 -11.18 -10.21 -4.69
C LEU A 106 -10.00 -10.76 -5.51
N GLN A 107 -10.23 -11.18 -6.76
CA GLN A 107 -9.16 -11.64 -7.63
C GLN A 107 -8.25 -10.50 -8.11
N ILE A 108 -8.78 -9.30 -8.31
CA ILE A 108 -7.98 -8.08 -8.55
C ILE A 108 -7.08 -7.78 -7.36
N LEU A 109 -7.61 -7.87 -6.13
CA LEU A 109 -6.82 -7.67 -4.91
C LEU A 109 -5.74 -8.75 -4.78
N ARG A 110 -6.07 -10.01 -5.10
CA ARG A 110 -5.14 -11.15 -5.10
C ARG A 110 -4.01 -10.95 -6.11
N TRP A 111 -4.32 -10.61 -7.36
CA TRP A 111 -3.34 -10.24 -8.38
C TRP A 111 -2.44 -9.09 -7.90
N GLY A 112 -3.04 -8.07 -7.28
CA GLY A 112 -2.34 -6.93 -6.72
C GLY A 112 -1.54 -7.18 -5.44
N GLY A 113 -1.63 -8.38 -4.84
CA GLY A 113 -0.97 -8.72 -3.59
C GLY A 113 -1.45 -7.91 -2.37
N VAL A 114 -2.69 -7.42 -2.40
CA VAL A 114 -3.26 -6.54 -1.36
C VAL A 114 -4.52 -7.17 -0.75
N ARG A 115 -4.81 -6.84 0.52
CA ARG A 115 -5.97 -7.41 1.25
C ARG A 115 -6.83 -6.36 1.96
N GLY A 116 -6.37 -5.11 2.04
CA GLY A 116 -7.00 -4.05 2.83
C GLY A 116 -8.49 -3.89 2.53
N ALA A 117 -8.87 -3.79 1.26
CA ALA A 117 -10.25 -3.52 0.86
C ALA A 117 -11.22 -4.73 0.98
N ILE A 118 -10.75 -5.94 1.31
CA ILE A 118 -11.60 -7.14 1.38
C ILE A 118 -12.83 -6.96 2.28
N PRO A 119 -12.71 -6.46 3.53
CA PRO A 119 -13.87 -6.32 4.43
C PRO A 119 -14.91 -5.34 3.88
N PHE A 120 -14.43 -4.25 3.28
CA PHE A 120 -15.26 -3.22 2.66
C PHE A 120 -16.08 -3.79 1.50
N LEU A 121 -15.43 -4.54 0.60
CA LEU A 121 -16.10 -5.16 -0.55
C LEU A 121 -17.14 -6.20 -0.12
N HIS A 122 -16.81 -7.03 0.89
CA HIS A 122 -17.78 -7.99 1.44
C HIS A 122 -19.00 -7.30 2.06
N ARG A 123 -18.80 -6.20 2.78
CA ARG A 123 -19.89 -5.42 3.37
C ARG A 123 -20.84 -4.92 2.28
N LEU A 124 -20.33 -4.24 1.26
CA LEU A 124 -21.14 -3.72 0.16
C LEU A 124 -21.88 -4.84 -0.58
N ALA A 125 -21.21 -5.94 -0.90
CA ALA A 125 -21.84 -7.07 -1.58
C ALA A 125 -22.95 -7.72 -0.75
N ALA A 126 -22.76 -7.85 0.58
CA ALA A 126 -23.78 -8.37 1.48
C ALA A 126 -25.00 -7.44 1.60
N GLN A 127 -24.82 -6.14 1.35
CA GLN A 127 -25.89 -5.13 1.33
C GLN A 127 -26.54 -4.98 -0.05
N GLY A 128 -25.99 -5.61 -1.10
CA GLY A 128 -26.44 -5.43 -2.48
C GLY A 128 -26.08 -4.07 -3.08
N GLU A 129 -25.01 -3.44 -2.58
CA GLU A 129 -24.60 -2.08 -2.91
C GLU A 129 -23.26 -2.02 -3.67
N LEU A 130 -22.57 -3.15 -3.91
CA LEU A 130 -21.24 -3.14 -4.51
C LEU A 130 -21.28 -2.63 -5.95
N SER A 131 -22.16 -3.17 -6.79
CA SER A 131 -22.20 -2.79 -8.21
C SER A 131 -22.61 -1.34 -8.39
N SER A 132 -23.56 -0.84 -7.59
CA SER A 132 -24.01 0.55 -7.64
C SER A 132 -22.92 1.51 -7.14
N TYR A 133 -22.22 1.17 -6.06
CA TYR A 133 -21.06 1.91 -5.57
C TYR A 133 -19.96 1.99 -6.64
N LEU A 134 -19.59 0.86 -7.25
CA LEU A 134 -18.55 0.80 -8.28
C LEU A 134 -18.92 1.62 -9.52
N LYS A 135 -20.19 1.57 -9.98
CA LYS A 135 -20.69 2.41 -11.08
C LYS A 135 -20.60 3.90 -10.75
N LYS A 136 -21.02 4.29 -9.55
CA LYS A 136 -20.92 5.69 -9.08
C LYS A 136 -19.47 6.16 -9.12
N MET A 137 -18.56 5.39 -8.54
CA MET A 137 -17.14 5.73 -8.51
C MET A 137 -16.51 5.77 -9.92
N ALA A 138 -16.88 4.85 -10.81
CA ALA A 138 -16.42 4.85 -12.20
C ALA A 138 -16.84 6.14 -12.94
N GLY A 139 -18.05 6.64 -12.70
CA GLY A 139 -18.50 7.92 -13.23
C GLY A 139 -17.67 9.10 -12.70
N LEU A 140 -17.49 9.16 -11.38
CA LEU A 140 -16.75 10.26 -10.71
C LEU A 140 -15.25 10.28 -11.05
N MET A 141 -14.67 9.12 -11.34
CA MET A 141 -13.22 8.96 -11.60
C MET A 141 -12.86 8.90 -13.09
N SER A 142 -13.84 8.95 -13.99
CA SER A 142 -13.59 8.89 -15.43
C SER A 142 -12.69 10.06 -15.89
N LEU A 143 -11.65 9.75 -16.66
CA LEU A 143 -10.70 10.78 -17.14
C LEU A 143 -11.27 11.64 -18.27
N ASP A 144 -12.26 11.11 -18.99
CA ASP A 144 -12.93 11.78 -20.11
C ASP A 144 -14.30 12.36 -19.72
N GLY A 145 -14.69 12.21 -18.45
CA GLY A 145 -15.92 12.78 -17.90
C GLY A 145 -15.86 14.30 -17.72
N SER A 146 -17.03 14.90 -17.51
CA SER A 146 -17.17 16.31 -17.14
C SER A 146 -17.13 16.57 -15.63
N SER A 147 -16.94 15.52 -14.82
CA SER A 147 -17.00 15.60 -13.37
C SER A 147 -15.93 16.53 -12.79
N ASP A 148 -16.33 17.28 -11.79
CA ASP A 148 -15.44 18.12 -11.01
C ASP A 148 -14.73 17.26 -9.94
N LEU A 149 -13.41 17.39 -9.76
CA LEU A 149 -12.67 16.69 -8.70
C LEU A 149 -13.22 16.93 -7.28
N ASN A 150 -13.95 18.02 -7.07
CA ASN A 150 -14.58 18.33 -5.80
C ASN A 150 -15.76 17.38 -5.51
N GLU A 151 -16.35 16.75 -6.53
CA GLU A 151 -17.38 15.72 -6.37
C GLU A 151 -16.82 14.42 -5.76
N LEU A 152 -15.50 14.19 -5.85
CA LEU A 152 -14.80 13.19 -5.05
C LEU A 152 -14.56 13.78 -3.66
N ASP A 153 -15.48 13.63 -2.71
CA ASP A 153 -15.38 14.14 -1.35
C ASP A 153 -15.70 13.05 -0.32
N ALA A 154 -15.71 13.40 0.97
CA ALA A 154 -15.98 12.46 2.04
C ALA A 154 -17.41 11.87 2.02
N SER A 155 -18.34 12.46 1.27
CA SER A 155 -19.70 11.94 1.07
C SER A 155 -19.81 10.98 -0.12
N SER A 156 -18.92 11.11 -1.10
CA SER A 156 -18.90 10.24 -2.28
C SER A 156 -17.91 9.09 -2.18
N VAL A 157 -16.78 9.29 -1.50
CA VAL A 157 -15.68 8.32 -1.34
C VAL A 157 -15.70 7.72 0.07
N GLU A 158 -16.42 6.62 0.24
CA GLU A 158 -16.49 5.90 1.52
C GLU A 158 -15.17 5.25 1.92
N ARG A 159 -14.44 4.72 0.94
CA ARG A 159 -13.11 4.13 1.13
C ARG A 159 -12.25 4.32 -0.12
N PHE A 160 -10.95 4.48 0.07
CA PHE A 160 -9.99 4.43 -1.03
C PHE A 160 -8.61 3.97 -0.54
N ASP A 161 -8.05 2.95 -1.16
CA ASP A 161 -6.75 2.38 -0.82
C ASP A 161 -6.07 1.76 -2.06
N ALA A 162 -4.86 1.22 -1.89
CA ALA A 162 -4.11 0.60 -2.98
C ALA A 162 -4.81 -0.59 -3.65
N GLY A 163 -5.82 -1.19 -3.00
CA GLY A 163 -6.68 -2.20 -3.59
C GLY A 163 -7.79 -1.59 -4.43
N LEU A 164 -8.48 -0.59 -3.90
CA LEU A 164 -9.54 0.10 -4.64
C LEU A 164 -8.99 0.88 -5.84
N THR A 165 -7.75 1.39 -5.81
CA THR A 165 -7.12 2.00 -6.99
C THR A 165 -7.08 1.03 -8.18
N LYS A 166 -6.80 -0.26 -7.91
CA LYS A 166 -6.77 -1.35 -8.92
C LYS A 166 -8.16 -1.65 -9.45
N VAL A 167 -9.14 -1.80 -8.56
CA VAL A 167 -10.54 -2.08 -8.92
C VAL A 167 -11.08 -0.96 -9.81
N HIS A 168 -10.89 0.30 -9.42
CA HIS A 168 -11.38 1.44 -10.19
C HIS A 168 -10.61 1.63 -11.53
N ALA A 169 -9.30 1.42 -11.56
CA ALA A 169 -8.52 1.47 -12.81
C ALA A 169 -8.93 0.39 -13.81
N LEU A 170 -9.29 -0.81 -13.33
CA LEU A 170 -9.78 -1.91 -14.17
C LEU A 170 -11.23 -1.76 -14.60
N LEU A 171 -12.04 -1.00 -13.86
CA LEU A 171 -13.40 -0.68 -14.29
C LEU A 171 -13.44 0.52 -15.25
N ASP A 172 -12.47 1.42 -15.16
CA ASP A 172 -12.39 2.62 -16.01
C ASP A 172 -11.91 2.31 -17.43
N ALA A 173 -12.65 2.74 -18.45
CA ALA A 173 -12.31 2.54 -19.86
C ALA A 173 -11.39 3.63 -20.43
N SER A 174 -11.12 4.71 -19.70
CA SER A 174 -10.37 5.89 -20.18
C SER A 174 -8.85 5.79 -19.95
N GLY A 175 -8.37 4.78 -19.22
CA GLY A 175 -6.94 4.57 -18.95
C GLY A 175 -6.48 5.17 -17.62
N SER A 176 -7.37 5.20 -16.61
CA SER A 176 -7.05 5.57 -15.24
C SER A 176 -5.94 4.67 -14.69
N PRO A 177 -4.90 5.26 -14.06
CA PRO A 177 -3.77 4.48 -13.60
C PRO A 177 -4.08 3.72 -12.31
N ILE A 178 -3.50 2.54 -12.14
CA ILE A 178 -3.38 1.86 -10.85
C ILE A 178 -2.43 2.69 -9.97
N TYR A 179 -3.00 3.60 -9.18
CA TYR A 179 -2.21 4.53 -8.38
C TYR A 179 -1.79 3.95 -7.02
N ASP A 180 -0.78 3.09 -7.04
CA ASP A 180 -0.17 2.48 -5.86
C ASP A 180 1.10 3.21 -5.36
N SER A 181 1.75 2.67 -4.33
CA SER A 181 2.92 3.31 -3.71
C SER A 181 4.12 3.44 -4.63
N ARG A 182 4.31 2.52 -5.58
CA ARG A 182 5.42 2.56 -6.54
C ARG A 182 5.14 3.60 -7.61
N VAL A 183 3.93 3.57 -8.18
CA VAL A 183 3.52 4.57 -9.18
C VAL A 183 3.61 5.99 -8.59
N GLY A 184 3.12 6.19 -7.35
CA GLY A 184 3.24 7.45 -6.62
C GLY A 184 4.68 7.87 -6.36
N ALA A 185 5.55 6.95 -5.96
CA ALA A 185 6.97 7.23 -5.74
C ALA A 185 7.67 7.71 -7.03
N ALA A 186 7.49 6.99 -8.14
CA ALA A 186 8.14 7.30 -9.40
C ALA A 186 7.72 8.67 -9.97
N ILE A 187 6.41 8.96 -10.01
CA ILE A 187 5.94 10.25 -10.50
C ILE A 187 6.30 11.39 -9.53
N GLY A 188 6.32 11.12 -8.23
CA GLY A 188 6.83 12.06 -7.22
C GLY A 188 8.29 12.42 -7.45
N MET A 189 9.13 11.43 -7.80
CA MET A 189 10.54 11.65 -8.12
C MET A 189 10.71 12.46 -9.41
N LEU A 190 9.97 12.12 -10.47
CA LEU A 190 9.99 12.88 -11.72
C LEU A 190 9.57 14.34 -11.51
N TYR A 191 8.52 14.58 -10.72
CA TYR A 191 8.10 15.93 -10.38
C TYR A 191 9.13 16.66 -9.51
N SER A 192 9.79 15.97 -8.58
CA SER A 192 10.91 16.53 -7.80
C SER A 192 12.06 17.00 -8.71
N LEU A 193 12.48 16.18 -9.67
CA LEU A 193 13.52 16.53 -10.64
C LEU A 193 13.15 17.74 -11.48
N PHE A 194 11.92 17.76 -11.99
CA PHE A 194 11.36 18.90 -12.69
C PHE A 194 11.41 20.19 -11.86
N ARG A 195 10.99 20.12 -10.59
CA ARG A 195 10.94 21.29 -9.69
C ARG A 195 12.30 21.92 -9.46
N GLN A 196 13.38 21.13 -9.52
CA GLN A 196 14.74 21.66 -9.40
C GLN A 196 15.16 22.53 -10.60
N GLN A 197 14.53 22.32 -11.76
CA GLN A 197 14.81 23.05 -13.01
C GLN A 197 13.75 24.12 -13.30
N TRP A 198 12.65 24.11 -12.53
CA TRP A 198 11.52 24.99 -12.73
C TRP A 198 11.82 26.41 -12.22
N ALA A 199 11.80 27.39 -13.13
CA ALA A 199 12.07 28.79 -12.80
C ALA A 199 10.92 29.52 -12.07
N GLY A 200 9.71 28.96 -12.05
CA GLY A 200 8.58 29.60 -11.36
C GLY A 200 8.67 29.44 -9.83
N GLY A 201 8.33 30.50 -9.09
CA GLY A 201 8.29 30.46 -7.63
C GLY A 201 7.03 29.79 -7.07
N GLY A 202 6.98 29.67 -5.74
CA GLY A 202 5.78 29.24 -5.01
C GLY A 202 5.85 27.82 -4.44
N LYS A 203 4.82 27.49 -3.65
CA LYS A 203 4.66 26.14 -3.07
C LYS A 203 4.40 25.14 -4.21
N PRO A 204 5.00 23.94 -4.17
CA PRO A 204 4.75 22.92 -5.18
C PRO A 204 3.26 22.61 -5.31
N LEU A 205 2.75 22.68 -6.54
CA LEU A 205 1.34 22.37 -6.84
C LEU A 205 1.04 20.87 -6.76
N LEU A 206 1.99 20.02 -7.17
CA LEU A 206 1.82 18.56 -7.18
C LEU A 206 2.56 17.95 -5.99
N ALA A 207 1.91 17.04 -5.28
CA ALA A 207 2.46 16.37 -4.11
C ALA A 207 1.99 14.92 -4.12
N PHE A 208 2.44 14.17 -5.13
CA PHE A 208 2.06 12.79 -5.38
C PHE A 208 2.33 11.93 -4.14
N PRO A 209 1.28 11.44 -3.47
CA PRO A 209 1.46 10.64 -2.27
C PRO A 209 2.03 9.26 -2.62
N SER A 210 2.84 8.70 -1.73
CA SER A 210 3.40 7.35 -1.84
C SER A 210 3.34 6.61 -0.51
N GLY A 211 3.69 5.33 -0.52
CA GLY A 211 3.79 4.49 0.68
C GLY A 211 5.24 4.25 1.08
N ALA A 212 5.45 3.86 2.34
CA ALA A 212 6.76 3.46 2.83
C ALA A 212 7.24 2.18 2.12
N ALA A 213 8.49 2.20 1.67
CA ALA A 213 9.14 1.06 1.06
C ALA A 213 9.49 -0.02 2.11
N ARG A 214 9.76 -1.25 1.65
CA ARG A 214 10.28 -2.32 2.49
C ARG A 214 11.81 -2.30 2.51
N GLY A 215 12.38 -2.62 3.67
CA GLY A 215 13.82 -2.87 3.83
C GLY A 215 14.67 -1.64 3.49
N SER A 216 15.63 -1.81 2.59
CA SER A 216 16.59 -0.77 2.18
C SER A 216 16.15 0.04 0.95
N GLN A 217 14.97 -0.24 0.38
CA GLN A 217 14.45 0.49 -0.77
C GLN A 217 14.06 1.92 -0.37
N ILE A 218 14.11 2.86 -1.32
CA ILE A 218 13.71 4.26 -1.07
C ILE A 218 12.54 4.63 -1.99
N ARG A 219 11.43 5.09 -1.41
CA ARG A 219 10.20 5.53 -2.13
C ARG A 219 9.77 6.96 -1.85
N ASN A 220 10.55 7.70 -1.05
CA ASN A 220 10.32 9.11 -0.81
C ASN A 220 11.39 9.94 -1.52
N PRO A 221 11.03 10.77 -2.51
CA PRO A 221 12.00 11.64 -3.19
C PRO A 221 12.72 12.59 -2.22
N GLY A 222 12.13 12.93 -1.07
CA GLY A 222 12.76 13.75 -0.03
C GLY A 222 14.01 13.14 0.62
N ALA A 223 14.33 11.87 0.35
CA ALA A 223 15.58 11.24 0.78
C ALA A 223 16.80 11.66 -0.10
N PHE A 224 16.56 12.27 -1.26
CA PHE A 224 17.58 12.66 -2.23
C PHE A 224 17.96 14.14 -2.08
N VAL A 225 19.16 14.49 -2.56
CA VAL A 225 19.63 15.89 -2.57
C VAL A 225 18.63 16.76 -3.34
N ASN A 226 18.20 17.87 -2.73
CA ASN A 226 17.17 18.78 -3.24
C ASN A 226 15.84 18.09 -3.59
N GLY A 227 15.57 16.94 -2.99
CA GLY A 227 14.37 16.16 -3.21
C GLY A 227 13.14 16.78 -2.57
N LEU A 228 12.00 16.75 -3.28
CA LEU A 228 10.72 17.17 -2.73
C LEU A 228 10.02 16.00 -2.05
N ALA A 229 9.83 16.09 -0.74
CA ALA A 229 9.18 15.02 0.03
C ALA A 229 7.75 14.73 -0.45
N ALA A 230 7.44 13.44 -0.63
CA ALA A 230 6.11 12.97 -0.97
C ALA A 230 5.26 12.75 0.30
N PRO A 231 3.98 13.19 0.32
CA PRO A 231 3.05 12.82 1.38
C PRO A 231 2.91 11.30 1.51
N GLN A 232 2.69 10.79 2.71
CA GLN A 232 2.41 9.37 2.91
C GLN A 232 0.93 9.07 2.73
N PHE A 233 0.57 7.92 2.12
CA PHE A 233 -0.84 7.52 1.99
C PHE A 233 -1.57 7.44 3.34
N SER A 234 -0.87 7.04 4.40
CA SER A 234 -1.44 6.99 5.76
C SER A 234 -1.74 8.38 6.36
N SER A 235 -1.29 9.46 5.72
CA SER A 235 -1.45 10.84 6.19
C SER A 235 -2.50 11.64 5.41
N ILE A 236 -3.09 11.05 4.37
CA ILE A 236 -4.12 11.69 3.54
C ILE A 236 -5.46 10.98 3.71
N SER A 237 -6.53 11.68 3.34
CA SER A 237 -7.88 11.14 3.29
C SER A 237 -8.14 10.34 2.02
N TYR A 238 -9.19 9.52 2.02
CA TYR A 238 -9.56 8.63 0.92
C TYR A 238 -9.92 9.41 -0.36
N GLU A 239 -10.72 10.46 -0.23
CA GLU A 239 -11.08 11.31 -1.35
C GLU A 239 -9.86 12.04 -1.93
N SER A 240 -8.88 12.38 -1.10
CA SER A 240 -7.62 12.96 -1.56
C SER A 240 -6.84 11.95 -2.41
N TRP A 241 -6.77 10.69 -1.99
CA TRP A 241 -6.12 9.62 -2.76
C TRP A 241 -6.84 9.40 -4.10
N ALA A 242 -8.17 9.32 -4.12
CA ALA A 242 -8.96 9.19 -5.34
C ALA A 242 -8.69 10.35 -6.33
N ARG A 243 -8.68 11.59 -5.83
CA ARG A 243 -8.35 12.77 -6.64
C ARG A 243 -6.93 12.71 -7.22
N TRP A 244 -5.96 12.16 -6.51
CA TRP A 244 -4.59 11.99 -7.02
C TRP A 244 -4.51 10.98 -8.17
N GLN A 245 -5.27 9.88 -8.09
CA GLN A 245 -5.36 8.92 -9.20
C GLN A 245 -5.90 9.60 -10.47
N VAL A 246 -6.99 10.38 -10.35
CA VAL A 246 -7.57 11.12 -11.49
C VAL A 246 -6.60 12.15 -12.06
N ARG A 247 -5.95 12.95 -11.20
CA ARG A 247 -4.95 13.94 -11.64
C ARG A 247 -3.78 13.31 -12.37
N LEU A 248 -3.27 12.17 -11.88
CA LEU A 248 -2.22 11.44 -12.56
C LEU A 248 -2.70 10.93 -13.92
N GLY A 249 -3.91 10.36 -13.99
CA GLY A 249 -4.50 9.91 -15.25
C GLY A 249 -4.61 11.03 -16.27
N TRP A 250 -5.02 12.23 -15.86
CA TRP A 250 -5.05 13.40 -16.74
C TRP A 250 -3.67 13.83 -17.24
N ILE A 251 -2.64 13.75 -16.39
CA ILE A 251 -1.25 14.03 -16.79
C ILE A 251 -0.78 13.01 -17.83
N ILE A 252 -0.97 11.71 -17.56
CA ILE A 252 -0.55 10.63 -18.45
C ILE A 252 -1.24 10.75 -19.81
N GLN A 253 -2.57 10.91 -19.83
CA GLN A 253 -3.31 11.09 -21.08
C GLN A 253 -2.83 12.33 -21.85
N ALA A 254 -2.69 13.48 -21.18
CA ALA A 254 -2.29 14.72 -21.83
C ALA A 254 -0.87 14.63 -22.43
N LEU A 255 0.03 13.89 -21.77
CA LEU A 255 1.37 13.61 -22.28
C LEU A 255 1.31 12.70 -23.51
N LEU A 256 0.62 11.56 -23.41
CA LEU A 256 0.54 10.56 -24.48
C LEU A 256 -0.30 11.01 -25.70
N GLN A 257 -1.17 12.00 -25.53
CA GLN A 257 -1.84 12.66 -26.66
C GLN A 257 -0.90 13.57 -27.47
N ARG A 258 0.25 13.96 -26.90
CA ARG A 258 1.25 14.84 -27.52
C ARG A 258 2.49 14.08 -28.02
N THR A 259 2.57 12.79 -27.77
CA THR A 259 3.70 11.93 -28.14
C THR A 259 3.20 10.66 -28.81
N ASP A 260 4.07 10.00 -29.57
CA ASP A 260 3.79 8.68 -30.16
C ASP A 260 4.27 7.52 -29.27
N TRP A 261 4.60 7.80 -28.00
CA TRP A 261 5.14 6.79 -27.09
C TRP A 261 4.16 5.65 -26.86
N PHE A 262 4.70 4.44 -26.74
CA PHE A 262 3.97 3.21 -26.55
C PHE A 262 2.99 2.90 -27.69
N ALA A 263 3.20 3.44 -28.91
CA ALA A 263 2.30 3.22 -30.05
C ALA A 263 2.00 1.72 -30.32
N GLY A 264 2.99 0.84 -30.10
CA GLY A 264 2.83 -0.61 -30.23
C GLY A 264 1.86 -1.25 -29.22
N GLN A 265 1.41 -0.52 -28.20
CA GLN A 265 0.47 -0.99 -27.18
C GLN A 265 -1.00 -0.76 -27.60
N GLY A 266 -1.25 -0.01 -28.68
CA GLY A 266 -2.59 0.21 -29.23
C GLY A 266 -3.22 1.54 -28.81
N ALA A 267 -4.51 1.53 -28.46
CA ALA A 267 -5.27 2.73 -28.15
C ALA A 267 -4.76 3.46 -26.89
N LEU A 268 -5.16 4.73 -26.73
CA LEU A 268 -4.70 5.60 -25.64
C LEU A 268 -4.81 4.95 -24.24
N PRO A 269 -5.90 4.26 -23.85
CA PRO A 269 -5.97 3.59 -22.55
C PRO A 269 -4.90 2.51 -22.34
N ALA A 270 -4.59 1.73 -23.38
CA ALA A 270 -3.54 0.71 -23.31
C ALA A 270 -2.14 1.35 -23.20
N ARG A 271 -1.93 2.48 -23.88
CA ARG A 271 -0.71 3.29 -23.77
C ARG A 271 -0.56 3.90 -22.36
N CYS A 272 -1.66 4.35 -21.75
CA CYS A 272 -1.68 4.82 -20.36
C CYS A 272 -1.22 3.74 -19.38
N HIS A 273 -1.74 2.51 -19.51
CA HIS A 273 -1.31 1.40 -18.65
C HIS A 273 0.14 0.96 -18.90
N ALA A 274 0.64 1.06 -20.13
CA ALA A 274 2.05 0.83 -20.41
C ALA A 274 2.95 1.87 -19.72
N PHE A 275 2.57 3.15 -19.76
CA PHE A 275 3.27 4.21 -19.03
C PHE A 275 3.24 3.97 -17.51
N GLU A 276 2.06 3.63 -16.97
CA GLU A 276 1.88 3.27 -15.56
C GLU A 276 2.79 2.08 -15.15
N ALA A 277 2.88 1.05 -15.99
CA ALA A 277 3.75 -0.11 -15.74
C ALA A 277 5.23 0.28 -15.67
N CYS A 278 5.68 1.26 -16.47
CA CYS A 278 7.01 1.83 -16.33
C CYS A 278 7.19 2.55 -14.99
N LEU A 279 6.22 3.39 -14.58
CA LEU A 279 6.25 4.05 -13.28
C LEU A 279 6.30 3.04 -12.12
N PHE A 280 5.54 1.96 -12.22
CA PHE A 280 5.54 0.88 -11.24
C PHE A 280 6.93 0.22 -11.10
N MET A 281 7.61 -0.03 -12.21
CA MET A 281 8.98 -0.58 -12.20
C MET A 281 9.98 0.43 -11.60
N LEU A 282 9.94 1.69 -12.04
CA LEU A 282 10.82 2.75 -11.51
C LEU A 282 10.59 3.02 -10.02
N GLY A 283 9.34 2.88 -9.57
CA GLY A 283 8.92 3.13 -8.19
C GLY A 283 9.30 2.05 -7.20
N TYR A 284 9.84 0.92 -7.65
CA TYR A 284 10.35 -0.13 -6.76
C TYR A 284 11.45 0.40 -5.83
N ASP A 285 12.42 1.14 -6.39
CA ASP A 285 13.48 1.83 -5.66
C ASP A 285 13.95 3.06 -6.43
N LEU A 286 13.75 4.25 -5.85
CA LEU A 286 14.06 5.53 -6.49
C LEU A 286 15.56 5.76 -6.69
N GLN A 287 16.43 4.93 -6.11
CA GLN A 287 17.86 4.94 -6.44
C GLN A 287 18.12 4.66 -7.93
N CYS A 288 17.16 4.04 -8.64
CA CYS A 288 17.28 3.81 -10.09
C CYS A 288 17.42 5.10 -10.91
N PHE A 289 17.05 6.27 -10.37
CA PHE A 289 17.20 7.56 -11.04
C PHE A 289 18.64 8.12 -10.98
N GLY A 290 19.56 7.45 -10.27
CA GLY A 290 20.97 7.87 -10.19
C GLY A 290 21.22 9.18 -9.45
N VAL A 291 20.24 9.65 -8.66
CA VAL A 291 20.37 10.87 -7.86
C VAL A 291 21.05 10.57 -6.52
N PRO A 292 22.00 11.39 -6.06
CA PRO A 292 22.64 11.21 -4.75
C PRO A 292 21.67 11.37 -3.57
N LEU A 293 21.91 10.62 -2.48
CA LEU A 293 21.17 10.76 -1.23
C LEU A 293 21.59 12.01 -0.47
N ALA A 294 20.66 12.64 0.26
CA ALA A 294 20.95 13.84 1.05
C ALA A 294 22.01 13.59 2.16
N ALA A 295 22.04 12.37 2.72
CA ALA A 295 23.00 11.99 3.74
C ALA A 295 24.45 11.88 3.22
N ASP A 296 24.62 11.57 1.92
CA ASP A 296 25.94 11.43 1.31
C ASP A 296 26.60 12.80 1.07
N SER A 297 25.83 13.90 1.01
CA SER A 297 26.36 15.25 0.90
C SER A 297 26.70 15.90 2.24
N GLU A 298 26.08 15.48 3.35
CA GLU A 298 26.40 15.98 4.71
C GLU A 298 27.76 15.46 5.23
N ALA A 299 28.31 14.39 4.65
CA ALA A 299 29.67 13.93 4.95
C ALA A 299 30.77 14.92 4.49
N ALA A 300 30.43 15.97 3.74
CA ALA A 300 31.33 17.04 3.30
C ALA A 300 31.19 18.37 4.08
N GLY A 301 30.30 18.47 5.07
CA GLY A 301 30.08 19.71 5.80
C GLY A 301 29.35 19.48 7.12
N ALA A 302 30.10 19.34 8.21
CA ALA A 302 29.55 19.06 9.52
C ALA A 302 28.80 20.26 10.14
N ALA A 303 27.80 19.89 10.96
CA ALA A 303 27.25 20.61 12.13
C ALA A 303 26.28 21.77 11.88
N ASN A 304 24.98 21.46 11.84
CA ASN A 304 23.95 21.92 12.79
C ASN A 304 22.55 21.77 12.17
N ASP A 305 21.76 20.80 12.64
CA ASP A 305 20.47 21.05 13.31
C ASP A 305 19.72 19.74 13.52
N ALA A 306 19.81 19.28 14.77
CA ALA A 306 19.02 18.16 15.26
C ALA A 306 17.64 18.65 15.68
N LYS A 307 16.66 18.60 14.76
CA LYS A 307 15.23 18.45 15.06
C LYS A 307 14.46 18.17 13.76
N SER A 308 13.64 17.12 13.77
CA SER A 308 12.85 16.56 12.65
C SER A 308 13.55 15.58 11.71
N ARG A 309 14.40 14.67 12.23
CA ARG A 309 14.66 13.41 11.53
C ARG A 309 13.48 12.47 11.75
N GLU A 310 12.46 12.54 10.89
CA GLU A 310 11.57 11.40 10.66
C GLU A 310 12.45 10.24 10.19
N ARG A 311 12.75 9.32 11.11
CA ARG A 311 13.51 8.11 10.81
C ARG A 311 12.70 7.33 9.77
N ALA A 312 13.14 7.38 8.51
CA ALA A 312 12.85 6.36 7.53
C ALA A 312 13.06 4.99 8.21
N GLY A 313 11.96 4.28 8.45
CA GLY A 313 11.94 3.10 9.31
C GLY A 313 12.65 1.94 8.62
N THR A 314 13.93 1.76 8.90
CA THR A 314 14.74 0.66 8.36
C THR A 314 14.44 -0.71 9.02
N GLY A 315 13.26 -0.89 9.66
CA GLY A 315 12.92 -2.12 10.38
C GLY A 315 11.42 -2.38 10.57
N TRP A 316 11.10 -3.56 11.12
CA TRP A 316 9.74 -4.06 11.38
C TRP A 316 9.18 -3.59 12.73
N VAL A 317 9.82 -2.62 13.37
CA VAL A 317 9.46 -2.21 14.73
C VAL A 317 8.06 -1.57 14.74
N PRO A 318 7.10 -2.14 15.48
CA PRO A 318 5.73 -1.62 15.54
C PRO A 318 5.63 -0.50 16.58
N THR A 319 4.47 0.17 16.64
CA THR A 319 4.08 0.86 17.87
C THR A 319 3.66 -0.18 18.91
N GLY A 320 4.29 -0.18 20.09
CA GLY A 320 3.98 -1.12 21.16
C GLY A 320 2.55 -0.97 21.68
N HIS A 321 1.84 -2.08 21.87
CA HIS A 321 0.45 -2.08 22.32
C HIS A 321 0.08 -3.42 22.99
N PRO A 322 -0.83 -3.41 23.98
CA PRO A 322 -1.33 -4.63 24.63
C PRO A 322 -2.46 -5.26 23.80
N PHE A 323 -2.12 -5.85 22.65
CA PHE A 323 -3.06 -6.30 21.59
C PHE A 323 -4.38 -6.91 22.07
N SER A 324 -4.36 -8.04 22.77
CA SER A 324 -5.59 -8.70 23.23
C SER A 324 -6.43 -7.83 24.16
N GLN A 325 -5.78 -7.01 24.98
CA GLN A 325 -6.48 -6.08 25.88
C GLN A 325 -7.19 -4.98 25.07
N VAL A 326 -6.50 -4.35 24.13
CA VAL A 326 -7.07 -3.27 23.29
C VAL A 326 -8.22 -3.81 22.42
N LEU A 327 -8.15 -5.06 21.95
CA LEU A 327 -9.27 -5.71 21.27
C LEU A 327 -10.50 -5.84 22.17
N GLN A 328 -10.32 -6.26 23.42
CA GLN A 328 -11.41 -6.34 24.39
C GLN A 328 -11.98 -4.95 24.71
N ASP A 329 -11.12 -3.93 24.86
CA ASP A 329 -11.56 -2.53 25.03
C ASP A 329 -12.46 -2.10 23.88
N TYR A 330 -12.03 -2.42 22.66
CA TYR A 330 -12.75 -2.02 21.47
C TYR A 330 -14.09 -2.72 21.34
N LEU A 331 -14.17 -4.01 21.67
CA LEU A 331 -15.45 -4.71 21.73
C LEU A 331 -16.39 -4.08 22.77
N THR A 332 -15.89 -3.76 23.97
CA THR A 332 -16.69 -3.07 25.00
C THR A 332 -17.17 -1.70 24.50
N PHE A 333 -16.29 -0.93 23.87
CA PHE A 333 -16.64 0.34 23.24
C PHE A 333 -17.74 0.18 22.19
N ARG A 334 -17.63 -0.81 21.29
CA ARG A 334 -18.63 -1.09 20.25
C ARG A 334 -19.97 -1.54 20.83
N LEU A 335 -19.96 -2.33 21.90
CA LEU A 335 -21.17 -2.75 22.61
C LEU A 335 -21.86 -1.61 23.36
N SER A 336 -21.15 -0.52 23.69
CA SER A 336 -21.75 0.65 24.34
C SER A 336 -22.69 1.47 23.42
N GLY A 337 -22.67 1.21 22.11
CA GLY A 337 -23.45 1.96 21.11
C GLY A 337 -22.82 3.30 20.71
N ALA A 338 -21.60 3.60 21.19
CA ALA A 338 -20.86 4.78 20.77
C ALA A 338 -20.56 4.76 19.26
N LEU A 339 -20.52 5.95 18.64
CA LEU A 339 -20.21 6.09 17.21
C LEU A 339 -18.81 5.54 16.92
N ASP A 340 -18.73 4.52 16.07
CA ASP A 340 -17.49 3.82 15.75
C ASP A 340 -16.54 4.70 14.96
N SER A 341 -15.51 5.21 15.64
CA SER A 341 -14.40 5.89 14.99
C SER A 341 -13.14 5.78 15.85
N LYS A 342 -11.98 5.91 15.21
CA LYS A 342 -10.69 5.98 15.91
C LYS A 342 -10.67 7.09 16.96
N ALA A 343 -11.19 8.28 16.61
CA ALA A 343 -11.19 9.42 17.51
C ALA A 343 -12.05 9.16 18.76
N ASN A 344 -13.25 8.60 18.58
CA ASN A 344 -14.15 8.28 19.67
C ASN A 344 -13.62 7.15 20.53
N PHE A 345 -13.02 6.12 19.93
CA PHE A 345 -12.42 5.02 20.69
C PHE A 345 -11.22 5.48 21.52
N VAL A 346 -10.38 6.36 20.99
CA VAL A 346 -9.27 6.98 21.74
C VAL A 346 -9.80 7.79 22.91
N ALA A 347 -10.84 8.61 22.69
CA ALA A 347 -11.47 9.39 23.76
C ALA A 347 -12.08 8.46 24.84
N TRP A 348 -12.73 7.38 24.42
CA TRP A 348 -13.31 6.37 25.31
C TRP A 348 -12.24 5.68 26.16
N GLN A 349 -11.11 5.27 25.59
CA GLN A 349 -10.01 4.65 26.34
C GLN A 349 -9.42 5.58 27.41
N VAL A 350 -9.32 6.88 27.12
CA VAL A 350 -8.84 7.87 28.10
C VAL A 350 -9.85 8.08 29.22
N ALA A 351 -11.15 8.08 28.89
CA ALA A 351 -12.24 8.27 29.85
C ALA A 351 -12.58 7.03 30.67
N ASN A 352 -12.22 5.83 30.20
CA ASN A 352 -12.51 4.55 30.85
C ASN A 352 -11.20 3.81 31.18
N PRO A 353 -10.36 4.36 32.06
CA PRO A 353 -9.08 3.76 32.38
C PRO A 353 -9.27 2.43 33.12
N ARG A 354 -8.60 1.39 32.62
CA ARG A 354 -8.63 0.05 33.22
C ARG A 354 -7.72 -0.08 34.43
N ASN A 355 -6.64 0.70 34.49
CA ASN A 355 -5.71 0.78 35.62
C ASN A 355 -5.87 2.12 36.33
N GLU A 356 -5.36 2.25 37.55
CA GLU A 356 -5.41 3.49 38.34
C GLU A 356 -4.88 4.73 37.58
N GLN A 357 -4.06 4.53 36.55
CA GLN A 357 -3.62 5.59 35.64
C GLN A 357 -4.19 5.43 34.22
N PRO A 358 -4.97 6.39 33.71
CA PRO A 358 -5.42 6.40 32.32
C PRO A 358 -4.25 6.47 31.34
N PRO A 359 -4.33 5.78 30.18
CA PRO A 359 -3.38 6.03 29.11
C PRO A 359 -3.48 7.48 28.67
N THR A 360 -2.34 8.11 28.38
CA THR A 360 -2.36 9.41 27.71
C THR A 360 -3.05 9.29 26.34
N ARG A 361 -3.57 10.40 25.82
CA ARG A 361 -4.16 10.41 24.47
C ARG A 361 -3.19 9.90 23.40
N ALA A 362 -1.90 10.25 23.51
CA ALA A 362 -0.86 9.77 22.60
C ALA A 362 -0.67 8.24 22.69
N THR A 363 -0.65 7.70 23.92
CA THR A 363 -0.58 6.25 24.16
C THR A 363 -1.80 5.53 23.58
N ALA A 364 -3.01 6.01 23.85
CA ALA A 364 -4.25 5.44 23.33
C ALA A 364 -4.31 5.50 21.79
N MET A 365 -3.82 6.58 21.17
CA MET A 365 -3.65 6.66 19.72
C MET A 365 -2.67 5.60 19.20
N GLY A 366 -1.56 5.38 19.92
CA GLY A 366 -0.57 4.35 19.59
C GLY A 366 -1.13 2.92 19.69
N TYR A 367 -2.01 2.66 20.66
CA TYR A 367 -2.70 1.37 20.80
C TYR A 367 -3.57 1.01 19.60
N CYS A 368 -4.05 2.00 18.85
CA CYS A 368 -4.82 1.80 17.63
C CYS A 368 -3.95 1.43 16.41
N PHE A 369 -2.64 1.23 16.56
CA PHE A 369 -1.74 0.84 15.46
C PHE A 369 -2.23 -0.41 14.73
N ALA A 370 -2.52 -1.48 15.47
CA ALA A 370 -3.00 -2.75 14.92
C ALA A 370 -4.39 -2.66 14.26
N PHE A 371 -5.13 -1.56 14.51
CA PHE A 371 -6.49 -1.37 14.01
C PHE A 371 -6.50 -0.63 12.67
N SER A 372 -5.34 -0.11 12.26
CA SER A 372 -5.18 0.60 11.01
C SER A 372 -5.44 -0.31 9.81
N ILE A 373 -5.76 0.32 8.68
CA ILE A 373 -5.95 -0.31 7.37
C ILE A 373 -4.73 -1.12 6.90
N GLN A 374 -3.54 -0.76 7.37
CA GLN A 374 -2.28 -1.45 7.04
C GLN A 374 -2.06 -2.71 7.89
N GLU A 375 -2.85 -2.91 8.96
CA GLU A 375 -2.70 -4.02 9.90
C GLU A 375 -3.91 -4.97 9.83
N PHE A 376 -4.91 -4.82 10.72
CA PHE A 376 -6.10 -5.68 10.75
C PHE A 376 -7.41 -4.98 10.33
N ASP A 377 -7.37 -3.66 10.10
CA ASP A 377 -8.52 -2.86 9.63
C ASP A 377 -9.79 -3.13 10.45
N LEU A 378 -9.75 -2.79 11.74
CA LEU A 378 -10.76 -3.24 12.71
C LEU A 378 -11.92 -2.28 12.90
N PHE A 379 -11.72 -1.01 12.57
CA PHE A 379 -12.81 -0.04 12.62
C PHE A 379 -13.93 -0.42 11.64
N GLU A 380 -15.18 -0.18 12.03
CA GLU A 380 -16.38 -0.47 11.24
C GLU A 380 -16.66 -1.94 10.95
N ARG A 381 -15.87 -2.87 11.50
CA ARG A 381 -16.15 -4.31 11.34
C ARG A 381 -17.51 -4.66 11.94
N PRO A 382 -18.28 -5.58 11.31
CA PRO A 382 -19.50 -6.11 11.91
C PRO A 382 -19.22 -6.66 13.32
N LEU A 383 -20.15 -6.43 14.25
CA LEU A 383 -19.96 -6.81 15.66
C LEU A 383 -19.66 -8.31 15.81
N ALA A 384 -20.37 -9.17 15.06
CA ALA A 384 -20.13 -10.61 15.07
C ALA A 384 -18.70 -11.00 14.63
N ALA A 385 -18.14 -10.30 13.63
CA ALA A 385 -16.77 -10.51 13.20
C ALA A 385 -15.79 -10.02 14.28
N LEU A 386 -16.06 -8.87 14.89
CA LEU A 386 -15.23 -8.36 15.99
C LEU A 386 -15.20 -9.32 17.19
N GLU A 387 -16.33 -9.91 17.56
CA GLU A 387 -16.39 -10.93 18.62
C GLU A 387 -15.51 -12.15 18.29
N GLN A 388 -15.55 -12.63 17.04
CA GLN A 388 -14.68 -13.74 16.60
C GLN A 388 -13.20 -13.36 16.69
N ILE A 389 -12.84 -12.16 16.23
CA ILE A 389 -11.46 -11.63 16.33
C ILE A 389 -11.00 -11.59 17.78
N VAL A 390 -11.87 -11.13 18.69
CA VAL A 390 -11.59 -11.00 20.12
C VAL A 390 -11.46 -12.35 20.82
N ARG A 391 -12.23 -13.37 20.41
CA ARG A 391 -12.07 -14.76 20.90
C ARG A 391 -10.71 -15.35 20.53
N GLY A 392 -10.10 -14.88 19.44
CA GLY A 392 -8.76 -15.29 19.01
C GLY A 392 -8.74 -16.67 18.36
N GLY A 393 -7.57 -17.30 18.37
CA GLY A 393 -7.32 -18.57 17.69
C GLY A 393 -7.39 -18.48 16.16
N GLN A 394 -7.48 -19.65 15.51
CA GLN A 394 -7.51 -19.76 14.05
C GLN A 394 -8.73 -19.06 13.43
N ASP A 395 -9.90 -19.20 14.06
CA ASP A 395 -11.13 -18.55 13.59
C ASP A 395 -11.08 -17.04 13.77
N GLY A 396 -10.50 -16.56 14.88
CA GLY A 396 -10.23 -15.13 15.06
C GLY A 396 -9.28 -14.57 14.01
N LEU A 397 -8.25 -15.34 13.60
CA LEU A 397 -7.33 -14.93 12.54
C LEU A 397 -8.03 -14.86 11.17
N ARG A 398 -8.87 -15.85 10.85
CA ARG A 398 -9.72 -15.85 9.63
C ARG A 398 -10.61 -14.63 9.58
N ALA A 399 -11.29 -14.32 10.70
CA ALA A 399 -12.15 -13.15 10.82
C ALA A 399 -11.37 -11.84 10.66
N ALA A 400 -10.18 -11.72 11.28
CA ALA A 400 -9.33 -10.55 11.19
C ALA A 400 -8.87 -10.29 9.74
N LEU A 401 -8.50 -11.37 9.04
CA LEU A 401 -8.07 -11.33 7.65
C LEU A 401 -9.23 -11.31 6.63
N ALA A 402 -10.48 -11.34 7.11
CA ALA A 402 -11.70 -11.40 6.29
C ALA A 402 -11.66 -12.53 5.25
N THR A 403 -11.16 -13.70 5.62
CA THR A 403 -11.04 -14.85 4.72
C THR A 403 -11.71 -16.10 5.29
N PRO A 404 -12.47 -16.87 4.50
CA PRO A 404 -13.04 -18.13 4.97
C PRO A 404 -11.97 -19.20 5.20
N THR A 405 -10.88 -19.14 4.44
CA THR A 405 -9.76 -20.10 4.50
C THR A 405 -8.44 -19.37 4.69
N LEU A 406 -7.58 -19.89 5.58
CA LEU A 406 -6.24 -19.34 5.75
C LEU A 406 -5.35 -19.88 4.63
N GLU A 407 -5.03 -19.02 3.67
CA GLU A 407 -3.94 -19.26 2.74
C GLU A 407 -2.59 -18.96 3.42
N PRO A 408 -1.49 -19.56 2.95
CA PRO A 408 -0.15 -19.21 3.40
C PRO A 408 0.10 -17.70 3.31
N PHE A 409 0.60 -17.15 4.41
CA PHE A 409 0.94 -15.76 4.55
C PHE A 409 1.99 -15.37 3.52
N THR A 410 1.65 -14.34 2.75
CA THR A 410 2.47 -13.85 1.65
C THR A 410 2.93 -12.46 2.04
N LEU A 411 4.20 -12.32 2.43
CA LEU A 411 4.80 -11.01 2.70
C LEU A 411 4.75 -10.12 1.46
N GLY A 412 4.13 -8.95 1.56
CA GLY A 412 4.03 -7.96 0.48
C GLY A 412 5.33 -7.17 0.27
N ASP A 413 5.32 -6.30 -0.73
CA ASP A 413 6.43 -5.38 -1.03
C ASP A 413 6.31 -4.03 -0.28
N GLU A 414 5.17 -3.78 0.38
CA GLU A 414 4.95 -2.64 1.27
C GLU A 414 5.15 -3.03 2.73
N ARG A 415 5.44 -2.04 3.57
CA ARG A 415 5.52 -2.22 5.03
C ARG A 415 4.12 -2.27 5.66
N VAL A 416 3.42 -3.38 5.44
CA VAL A 416 2.06 -3.68 5.95
C VAL A 416 2.04 -5.01 6.71
N HIS A 417 1.00 -5.24 7.51
CA HIS A 417 0.82 -6.40 8.38
C HIS A 417 2.02 -6.61 9.32
N VAL A 418 2.59 -5.52 9.83
CA VAL A 418 3.76 -5.52 10.71
C VAL A 418 3.50 -6.41 11.93
N CYS A 419 2.28 -6.39 12.48
CA CYS A 419 1.90 -7.26 13.60
C CYS A 419 2.11 -8.74 13.28
N LEU A 420 1.75 -9.22 12.08
CA LEU A 420 1.93 -10.61 11.67
C LEU A 420 3.39 -10.93 11.32
N VAL A 421 4.11 -9.97 10.74
CA VAL A 421 5.56 -10.11 10.51
C VAL A 421 6.31 -10.24 11.84
N ASP A 422 5.91 -9.48 12.86
CA ASP A 422 6.48 -9.59 14.19
C ASP A 422 6.22 -10.96 14.83
N VAL A 423 5.05 -11.58 14.57
CA VAL A 423 4.78 -12.97 14.98
C VAL A 423 5.79 -13.91 14.33
N LEU A 424 5.99 -13.80 13.01
CA LEU A 424 6.95 -14.63 12.27
C LEU A 424 8.38 -14.47 12.82
N ILE A 425 8.85 -13.23 12.97
CA ILE A 425 10.19 -12.93 13.50
C ILE A 425 10.32 -13.48 14.93
N THR A 426 9.30 -13.30 15.76
CA THR A 426 9.29 -13.79 17.14
C THR A 426 9.36 -15.30 17.20
N GLY A 427 8.49 -16.03 16.48
CA GLY A 427 8.52 -17.50 16.46
C GLY A 427 9.88 -18.03 16.01
N ASN A 428 10.44 -17.43 14.97
CA ASN A 428 11.78 -17.73 14.46
C ASN A 428 12.91 -17.46 15.47
N ALA A 429 12.81 -16.39 16.25
CA ALA A 429 13.77 -16.10 17.32
C ALA A 429 13.68 -17.13 18.46
N TYR A 430 12.45 -17.56 18.81
CA TYR A 430 12.21 -18.56 19.85
C TYR A 430 12.67 -19.98 19.45
N LEU A 431 12.58 -20.34 18.17
CA LEU A 431 13.17 -21.60 17.66
C LEU A 431 14.69 -21.61 17.75
N ARG A 432 15.34 -20.47 17.53
CA ARG A 432 16.80 -20.36 17.46
C ARG A 432 17.49 -20.20 18.81
N ALA A 433 16.82 -19.56 19.77
CA ALA A 433 17.45 -19.14 21.01
C ALA A 433 16.59 -19.42 22.26
N LYS A 434 17.25 -19.92 23.31
CA LYS A 434 16.63 -20.22 24.61
C LYS A 434 16.58 -19.03 25.57
N THR A 435 17.48 -18.06 25.42
CA THR A 435 17.58 -16.89 26.30
C THR A 435 17.07 -15.63 25.61
N ASP A 436 16.50 -14.71 26.38
CA ASP A 436 15.98 -13.44 25.85
C ASP A 436 17.08 -12.57 25.23
N GLN A 437 18.28 -12.57 25.82
CA GLN A 437 19.42 -11.83 25.28
C GLN A 437 19.83 -12.34 23.89
N ALA A 438 19.86 -13.67 23.70
CA ALA A 438 20.19 -14.25 22.39
C ALA A 438 19.09 -14.01 21.34
N ARG A 439 17.81 -13.97 21.76
CA ARG A 439 16.69 -13.61 20.87
C ARG A 439 16.79 -12.17 20.40
N VAL A 440 17.07 -11.24 21.32
CA VAL A 440 17.30 -9.83 21.00
C VAL A 440 18.49 -9.68 20.05
N ALA A 441 19.60 -10.37 20.34
CA ALA A 441 20.79 -10.34 19.49
C ALA A 441 20.49 -10.80 18.06
N TYR A 442 19.70 -11.87 17.89
CA TYR A 442 19.25 -12.34 16.57
C TYR A 442 18.46 -11.27 15.81
N VAL A 443 17.48 -10.62 16.45
CA VAL A 443 16.64 -9.58 15.83
C VAL A 443 17.49 -8.38 15.39
N LEU A 444 18.48 -7.99 16.19
CA LEU A 444 19.41 -6.91 15.85
C LEU A 444 20.35 -7.30 14.71
N SER A 445 20.96 -8.48 14.76
CA SER A 445 21.91 -8.94 13.74
C SER A 445 21.25 -9.14 12.37
N ALA A 446 19.97 -9.51 12.36
CA ALA A 446 19.18 -9.63 11.14
C ALA A 446 18.66 -8.26 10.62
N GLY A 447 18.91 -7.17 11.34
CA GLY A 447 18.50 -5.82 10.93
C GLY A 447 17.00 -5.53 11.08
N TYR A 448 16.24 -6.37 11.79
CA TYR A 448 14.79 -6.15 11.96
C TYR A 448 14.48 -4.99 12.91
N ALA A 449 15.42 -4.62 13.77
CA ALA A 449 15.34 -3.48 14.68
C ALA A 449 16.71 -2.80 14.82
N GLY A 450 16.71 -1.47 14.98
CA GLY A 450 17.94 -0.68 15.11
C GLY A 450 18.46 -0.52 16.55
N THR A 451 17.68 -0.88 17.57
CA THR A 451 18.07 -0.78 18.99
C THR A 451 17.49 -1.93 19.79
N GLU A 452 18.11 -2.24 20.93
CA GLU A 452 17.62 -3.29 21.83
C GLU A 452 16.18 -3.03 22.29
N ASN A 453 15.83 -1.78 22.65
CA ASN A 453 14.47 -1.43 23.03
C ASN A 453 13.47 -1.71 21.89
N ALA A 454 13.83 -1.36 20.67
CA ALA A 454 13.01 -1.62 19.49
C ALA A 454 12.85 -3.14 19.22
N ALA A 455 13.92 -3.91 19.38
CA ALA A 455 13.87 -5.37 19.28
C ALA A 455 12.96 -5.99 20.34
N ARG A 456 13.01 -5.48 21.58
CA ARG A 456 12.13 -5.92 22.67
C ARG A 456 10.67 -5.58 22.41
N THR A 457 10.37 -4.39 21.86
CA THR A 457 9.02 -3.99 21.45
C THR A 457 8.47 -4.92 20.36
N LEU A 458 9.27 -5.19 19.33
CA LEU A 458 8.92 -6.13 18.26
C LEU A 458 8.57 -7.51 18.81
N LEU A 459 9.46 -8.09 19.63
CA LEU A 459 9.23 -9.39 20.26
C LEU A 459 7.99 -9.38 21.16
N ALA A 460 7.72 -8.29 21.88
CA ALA A 460 6.53 -8.17 22.72
C ALA A 460 5.23 -8.18 21.90
N VAL A 461 5.18 -7.43 20.80
CA VAL A 461 4.01 -7.42 19.90
C VAL A 461 3.82 -8.79 19.26
N GLY A 462 4.88 -9.38 18.69
CA GLY A 462 4.81 -10.71 18.07
C GLY A 462 4.35 -11.79 19.05
N ARG A 463 4.77 -11.75 20.32
CA ARG A 463 4.27 -12.66 21.36
C ARG A 463 2.78 -12.47 21.64
N ASN A 464 2.32 -11.23 21.78
CA ASN A 464 0.93 -10.93 22.12
C ASN A 464 -0.01 -11.33 20.97
N VAL A 465 0.30 -10.89 19.75
CA VAL A 465 -0.50 -11.20 18.55
C VAL A 465 -0.45 -12.70 18.24
N GLY A 466 0.74 -13.30 18.32
CA GLY A 466 0.94 -14.72 18.00
C GLY A 466 0.18 -15.64 18.96
N LYS A 467 0.23 -15.34 20.27
CA LYS A 467 -0.57 -16.06 21.27
C LYS A 467 -2.07 -15.87 21.06
N HIS A 468 -2.50 -14.63 20.82
CA HIS A 468 -3.91 -14.31 20.61
C HIS A 468 -4.54 -15.13 19.49
N PHE A 469 -3.85 -15.26 18.36
CA PHE A 469 -4.33 -16.02 17.20
C PHE A 469 -3.93 -17.50 17.20
N GLY A 470 -3.28 -18.00 18.25
CA GLY A 470 -2.84 -19.40 18.34
C GLY A 470 -1.71 -19.78 17.39
N LEU A 471 -0.98 -18.80 16.85
CA LEU A 471 0.23 -18.99 16.06
C LEU A 471 1.43 -19.32 16.97
N LEU A 472 1.44 -18.81 18.20
CA LEU A 472 2.46 -19.13 19.20
C LEU A 472 1.78 -19.73 20.43
N ASP A 473 2.43 -20.72 21.07
CA ASP A 473 1.92 -21.35 22.28
C ASP A 473 2.14 -20.50 23.55
N ALA A 474 1.81 -21.06 24.72
CA ALA A 474 2.00 -20.41 26.01
C ALA A 474 3.47 -20.07 26.32
N GLN A 475 4.43 -20.80 25.73
CA GLN A 475 5.87 -20.61 25.84
C GLN A 475 6.45 -19.79 24.69
N HIS A 476 5.59 -19.28 23.79
CA HIS A 476 5.91 -18.52 22.59
C HIS A 476 6.62 -19.31 21.49
N LEU A 477 6.56 -20.64 21.53
CA LEU A 477 7.06 -21.48 20.46
C LEU A 477 6.02 -21.56 19.32
N PRO A 478 6.46 -21.69 18.05
CA PRO A 478 5.58 -21.92 16.92
C PRO A 478 4.66 -23.13 17.10
N THR A 479 3.38 -22.95 16.76
CA THR A 479 2.39 -24.03 16.70
C THR A 479 2.33 -24.64 15.28
N THR A 480 1.60 -25.75 15.12
CA THR A 480 1.28 -26.29 13.78
C THR A 480 0.59 -25.25 12.89
N LEU A 481 -0.26 -24.40 13.46
CA LEU A 481 -0.92 -23.33 12.72
C LEU A 481 0.10 -22.30 12.20
N PHE A 482 1.14 -21.97 12.97
CA PHE A 482 2.21 -21.09 12.51
C PHE A 482 2.98 -21.70 11.36
N GLU A 483 3.33 -22.98 11.43
CA GLU A 483 4.06 -23.66 10.36
C GLU A 483 3.27 -23.68 9.06
N GLN A 484 1.95 -23.94 9.14
CA GLN A 484 1.05 -23.90 7.99
C GLN A 484 0.89 -22.48 7.45
N PHE A 485 0.65 -21.51 8.33
CA PHE A 485 0.37 -20.14 7.94
C PHE A 485 1.60 -19.42 7.40
N PHE A 486 2.79 -19.60 7.98
CA PHE A 486 4.02 -18.97 7.50
C PHE A 486 4.87 -19.88 6.60
N CYS A 487 4.30 -20.98 6.11
CA CYS A 487 5.01 -21.92 5.25
C CYS A 487 5.65 -21.21 4.04
N GLY A 488 6.96 -21.37 3.87
CA GLY A 488 7.71 -20.75 2.76
C GLY A 488 7.87 -19.23 2.84
N CYS A 489 7.47 -18.58 3.95
CA CYS A 489 7.64 -17.15 4.14
C CYS A 489 8.99 -16.82 4.79
N ALA A 490 9.80 -16.01 4.12
CA ALA A 490 11.05 -15.47 4.65
C ALA A 490 11.00 -13.93 4.71
N VAL A 491 11.49 -13.36 5.81
CA VAL A 491 11.53 -11.90 6.03
C VAL A 491 12.71 -11.25 5.28
N ASP A 492 13.71 -12.05 4.89
CA ASP A 492 15.00 -11.57 4.33
C ASP A 492 15.03 -11.46 2.79
N ALA A 493 13.90 -11.60 2.10
CA ALA A 493 13.82 -11.57 0.62
C ALA A 493 13.81 -10.15 0.04
#